data_AF-A0A948BKQ6-F1
#
_entry.id   AF-A0A948BKQ6-F1
#
_cell.length_a   1.000
_cell.length_b   1.000
_cell.length_c   1.000
_cell.angle_alpha   90.00
_cell.angle_beta   90.00
_cell.angle_gamma   90.00
#
_symmetry.space_group_name_H-M   'P 1'
#
loop_
_entity.id
_entity.type
_entity.pdbx_description
1 polymer ?
#
loop_
_entity_poly.entity_id
_entity_poly.type
_entity_poly.pdbx_seq_one_letter_code
_entity_poly.pdbx_strand_id
1 'polypeptide(L)'
;MPGHVPLALHRPGVPVIILEPSTPLSPVLFAHGVTILSGARVVDEAAALRTVGQGASFQQVEGVRLLSIQKAEKTTWNLSWSRSA
;
A
#
# COMPACT_ATOMS: atom_id res chain seq x y z
N MET A 1 2.25 -26.90 8.92
CA MET A 1 1.32 -25.76 8.79
C MET A 1 1.62 -25.07 7.47
N PRO A 2 0.87 -25.28 6.38
CA PRO A 2 1.14 -24.60 5.12
C PRO A 2 0.45 -23.22 5.12
N GLY A 3 1.13 -22.15 4.70
CA GLY A 3 0.40 -20.87 4.51
C GLY A 3 1.15 -19.56 4.36
N HIS A 4 2.47 -19.51 4.17
CA HIS A 4 3.14 -18.25 3.79
C HIS A 4 3.52 -18.32 2.32
N VAL A 5 2.73 -17.71 1.43
CA VAL A 5 3.16 -17.47 0.06
C VAL A 5 4.10 -16.26 0.10
N PRO A 6 5.41 -16.40 -0.18
CA PRO A 6 6.33 -15.27 -0.17
C PRO A 6 6.07 -14.36 -1.36
N LEU A 7 6.40 -13.06 -1.26
CA LEU A 7 6.38 -12.10 -2.40
C LEU A 7 7.07 -12.63 -3.67
N ALA A 8 7.96 -13.60 -3.52
CA ALA A 8 8.69 -14.27 -4.59
C ALA A 8 7.80 -15.12 -5.53
N LEU A 9 6.57 -15.48 -5.15
CA LEU A 9 5.68 -16.34 -5.95
C LEU A 9 4.58 -15.55 -6.66
N HIS A 10 4.95 -14.49 -7.38
CA HIS A 10 4.01 -13.77 -8.26
C HIS A 10 4.43 -13.90 -9.73
N ARG A 11 3.43 -13.90 -10.63
CA ARG A 11 3.67 -13.87 -12.07
C ARG A 11 4.21 -12.48 -12.46
N PRO A 12 5.31 -12.39 -13.25
CA PRO A 12 5.78 -11.11 -13.77
C PRO A 12 4.67 -10.36 -14.52
N GLY A 13 4.56 -9.05 -14.27
CA GLY A 13 3.57 -8.19 -14.93
C GLY A 13 2.17 -8.18 -14.29
N VAL A 14 1.95 -8.87 -13.17
CA VAL A 14 0.70 -8.81 -12.40
C VAL A 14 0.88 -7.90 -11.18
N PRO A 15 -0.05 -6.96 -10.91
CA PRO A 15 0.02 -6.12 -9.72
C PRO A 15 0.00 -6.95 -8.43
N VAL A 16 0.92 -6.64 -7.51
CA VAL A 16 0.98 -7.25 -6.18
C VAL A 16 0.50 -6.23 -5.16
N ILE A 17 -0.44 -6.63 -4.30
CA ILE A 17 -1.02 -5.79 -3.24
C ILE A 17 -0.66 -6.38 -1.88
N ILE A 18 -0.21 -5.54 -0.95
CA ILE A 18 -0.23 -5.87 0.49
C ILE A 18 -1.43 -5.15 1.10
N LEU A 19 -2.37 -5.92 1.66
CA LEU A 19 -3.63 -5.42 2.22
C LEU A 19 -3.74 -5.88 3.67
N GLU A 20 -3.44 -4.98 4.59
CA GLU A 20 -3.57 -5.20 6.04
C GLU A 20 -3.68 -3.84 6.73
N PRO A 21 -4.45 -3.70 7.83
CA PRO A 21 -4.50 -2.48 8.63
C PRO A 21 -3.12 -1.96 9.02
N SER A 22 -2.23 -2.89 9.36
CA SER A 22 -0.87 -2.63 9.83
C SER A 22 0.18 -2.63 8.73
N THR A 23 -0.23 -2.61 7.44
CA THR A 23 0.70 -2.55 6.31
C THR A 23 1.65 -1.37 6.51
N PRO A 24 2.98 -1.59 6.63
CA PRO A 24 3.93 -0.49 6.65
C PRO A 24 3.82 0.28 5.34
N LEU A 25 3.34 1.53 5.38
CA LEU A 25 3.18 2.38 4.18
C LEU A 25 4.52 2.96 3.68
N SER A 26 5.59 2.15 3.77
CA SER A 26 6.94 2.52 3.39
C SER A 26 7.16 2.27 1.89
N PRO A 27 7.62 3.27 1.12
CA PRO A 27 7.95 3.10 -0.29
C PRO A 27 9.00 2.03 -0.58
N VAL A 28 9.79 1.62 0.43
CA VAL A 28 10.81 0.56 0.28
C VAL A 28 10.21 -0.75 -0.23
N LEU A 29 8.95 -1.05 0.11
CA LEU A 29 8.27 -2.27 -0.31
C LEU A 29 8.03 -2.32 -1.83
N PHE A 30 7.96 -1.16 -2.52
CA PHE A 30 7.88 -1.11 -3.98
C PHE A 30 9.16 -1.59 -4.69
N ALA A 31 10.31 -1.57 -3.99
CA ALA A 31 11.55 -2.15 -4.49
C ALA A 31 11.56 -3.68 -4.40
N HIS A 32 10.64 -4.27 -3.62
CA HIS A 32 10.53 -5.72 -3.41
C HIS A 32 9.41 -6.37 -4.25
N GLY A 33 8.92 -5.69 -5.29
CA GLY A 33 7.92 -6.25 -6.22
C GLY A 33 6.46 -5.94 -5.85
N VAL A 34 6.21 -5.20 -4.77
CA VAL A 34 4.86 -4.71 -4.46
C VAL A 34 4.49 -3.59 -5.43
N THR A 35 3.21 -3.55 -5.82
CA THR A 35 2.65 -2.49 -6.67
C THR A 35 1.74 -1.56 -5.88
N ILE A 36 0.99 -2.09 -4.91
CA ILE A 36 0.04 -1.34 -4.09
C ILE A 36 0.22 -1.71 -2.62
N LEU A 37 0.26 -0.70 -1.74
CA LEU A 37 0.18 -0.88 -0.29
C LEU A 37 -1.13 -0.30 0.19
N SER A 38 -1.93 -1.11 0.88
CA SER A 38 -3.20 -0.71 1.46
C SER A 38 -3.22 -1.02 2.95
N GLY A 39 -3.55 -0.01 3.74
CA GLY A 39 -3.59 -0.11 5.20
C GLY A 39 -4.23 1.11 5.84
N ALA A 40 -3.90 1.32 7.11
CA ALA A 40 -4.46 2.41 7.91
C ALA A 40 -3.38 3.38 8.39
N ARG A 41 -3.76 4.66 8.51
CA ARG A 41 -3.00 5.67 9.23
C ARG A 41 -3.80 6.15 10.42
N VAL A 42 -3.20 6.15 11.61
CA VAL A 42 -3.79 6.77 12.79
C VAL A 42 -3.86 8.28 12.56
N VAL A 43 -5.05 8.84 12.72
CA VAL A 43 -5.38 10.27 12.61
C VAL A 43 -5.90 10.84 13.92
N ASP A 44 -6.28 9.98 14.87
CA ASP A 44 -6.58 10.31 16.26
C ASP A 44 -6.04 9.17 17.15
N GLU A 45 -4.92 9.40 17.83
CA GLU A 45 -4.28 8.39 18.65
C GLU A 45 -5.13 7.98 19.87
N ALA A 46 -5.89 8.91 20.45
CA ALA A 46 -6.68 8.63 21.65
C ALA A 46 -7.84 7.70 21.33
N ALA A 47 -8.56 7.94 20.23
CA ALA A 47 -9.63 7.05 19.78
C ALA A 47 -9.09 5.66 19.38
N ALA A 48 -7.95 5.61 18.68
CA ALA A 48 -7.30 4.37 18.28
C ALA A 48 -6.86 3.54 19.50
N LEU A 49 -6.14 4.14 20.45
CA LEU A 49 -5.66 3.44 21.64
C LEU A 49 -6.80 2.91 22.51
N ARG A 50 -7.87 3.71 22.70
CA ARG A 50 -9.04 3.27 23.48
C ARG A 50 -9.73 2.07 22.85
N THR A 51 -10.06 2.15 21.56
CA THR A 51 -10.84 1.09 20.88
C THR A 51 -10.03 -0.18 20.70
N VAL A 52 -8.74 -0.07 20.31
CA VAL A 52 -7.83 -1.22 20.25
C VAL A 52 -7.66 -1.85 21.63
N GLY A 53 -7.48 -1.05 22.69
CA GLY A 53 -7.36 -1.55 24.06
C GLY A 53 -8.60 -2.27 24.59
N GLN A 54 -9.78 -2.01 23.99
CA GLN A 54 -11.03 -2.70 24.30
C GLN A 54 -11.24 -3.99 23.49
N GLY A 55 -10.29 -4.36 22.63
CA GLY A 55 -10.41 -5.55 21.77
C GLY A 55 -11.30 -5.33 20.54
N ALA A 56 -11.45 -4.09 20.08
CA ALA A 56 -12.19 -3.78 18.87
C ALA A 56 -11.63 -4.55 17.66
N SER A 57 -12.51 -5.14 16.84
CA SER A 57 -12.12 -5.59 15.50
C SER A 57 -11.72 -4.39 14.63
N PHE A 58 -10.96 -4.61 13.55
CA PHE A 58 -10.48 -3.49 12.72
C PHE A 58 -11.62 -2.58 12.20
N GLN A 59 -12.78 -3.15 11.88
CA GLN A 59 -13.95 -2.39 11.42
C GLN A 59 -14.53 -1.46 12.50
N GLN A 60 -14.23 -1.74 13.78
CA GLN A 60 -14.66 -0.98 14.95
C GLN A 60 -13.57 -0.03 15.47
N VAL A 61 -12.35 -0.09 14.93
CA VAL A 61 -11.26 0.81 15.34
C VAL A 61 -11.60 2.22 14.87
N GLU A 62 -11.61 3.15 15.82
CA GLU A 62 -11.80 4.57 15.58
C GLU A 62 -10.45 5.28 15.40
N GLY A 63 -10.49 6.51 14.89
CA GLY A 63 -9.29 7.35 14.78
C GLY A 63 -8.29 6.88 13.71
N VAL A 64 -8.73 6.09 12.74
CA VAL A 64 -7.92 5.65 11.61
C VAL A 64 -8.51 6.10 10.27
N ARG A 65 -7.62 6.31 9.30
CA ARG A 65 -7.98 6.56 7.90
C ARG A 65 -7.38 5.47 7.03
N LEU A 66 -8.22 4.83 6.21
CA LEU A 66 -7.77 3.90 5.18
C LEU A 66 -7.02 4.64 4.07
N LEU A 67 -5.88 4.10 3.67
CA LEU A 67 -5.02 4.65 2.64
C LEU A 67 -4.55 3.54 1.70
N SER A 68 -4.56 3.85 0.41
CA SER A 68 -3.91 3.04 -0.63
C SER A 68 -2.87 3.90 -1.33
N ILE A 69 -1.63 3.40 -1.41
CA ILE A 69 -0.55 4.01 -2.18
C ILE A 69 -0.12 3.05 -3.29
N GLN A 70 0.07 3.59 -4.49
CA GLN A 70 0.46 2.83 -5.67
C GLN A 70 1.76 3.39 -6.24
N LYS A 71 2.63 2.49 -6.73
CA LYS A 71 3.84 2.89 -7.46
C LYS A 71 3.45 3.64 -8.73
N ALA A 72 3.93 4.87 -8.89
CA ALA A 72 3.70 5.66 -10.10
C ALA A 72 4.41 5.05 -11.31
N GLU A 73 3.76 5.09 -12.47
CA GLU A 73 4.36 4.68 -13.75
C GLU A 73 5.12 5.86 -14.37
N LYS A 74 6.34 5.62 -14.86
CA LYS A 74 7.09 6.63 -15.61
C LYS A 74 6.60 6.65 -17.06
N THR A 75 5.71 7.57 -17.40
CA THR A 75 5.39 7.87 -18.80
C THR A 75 6.60 8.57 -19.44
N THR A 76 7.29 7.89 -20.35
CA THR A 76 8.33 8.51 -21.17
C THR A 76 7.66 9.19 -22.35
N TRP A 77 7.58 10.52 -22.33
CA TRP A 77 7.11 11.28 -23.49
C TRP A 77 8.20 11.26 -24.57
N ASN A 78 7.92 10.65 -25.71
CA ASN A 78 8.79 10.70 -26.87
C ASN A 78 8.54 12.03 -27.62
N LEU A 79 9.20 13.11 -27.17
CA LEU A 79 9.08 14.43 -27.80
C LEU A 79 9.90 14.48 -29.08
N SER A 80 9.29 14.03 -30.19
CA SER A 80 9.75 14.36 -31.54
C SER A 80 9.34 15.80 -31.86
N TRP A 81 10.20 16.76 -31.50
CA TRP A 81 10.03 18.15 -31.92
C TRP A 81 10.51 18.30 -33.38
N SER A 82 9.57 18.37 -34.32
CA SER A 82 9.87 18.76 -35.70
C SER A 82 10.03 20.28 -35.77
N ARG A 83 11.27 20.74 -35.95
CA ARG A 83 11.54 22.09 -36.45
C ARG A 83 11.07 22.15 -37.90
N SER A 84 9.92 22.77 -38.12
CA SER A 84 9.63 23.35 -39.43
C SER A 84 10.01 24.83 -39.36
N ALA A 85 10.95 25.17 -40.23
CA ALA A 85 11.45 26.50 -40.52
C ALA A 85 10.37 27.42 -41.08
#